data_AF-A0A1X0RN71-F1
#
_entry.id   AF-A0A1X0RN71-F1
#
_cell.length_a   1.000
_cell.length_b   1.000
_cell.length_c   1.000
_cell.angle_alpha   90.00
_cell.angle_beta   90.00
_cell.angle_gamma   90.00
#
_symmetry.space_group_name_H-M   'P 1'
#
loop_
_entity.id
_entity.type
_entity.pdbx_description
1 polymer ?
#
loop_
_entity_poly.entity_id
_entity_poly.type
_entity_poly.pdbx_seq_one_letter_code
_entity_poly.pdbx_strand_id
1 'polypeptide(L)'
;MSWPPRICLLLLNPSGMAMVALMSSNDKAPPPMWLSRLTPVRRRFKDTYSLQSILIEDTGQTIPFISKDIIEFVGHDLILGTETSRGPLSSFAWITSDTIDMDHIHIAYSGATLINGLSTRYFDIWPPQQMKQQQYTSTKPCAVVVLLGTNDKHKGYTSPDYRDTLTSFLIRVRQRLSNPDVPIFVLSEPLGDMFRPSQQAVVSLNRQGELHTYFIDTTGWVRHGPSLYNEKGYLNDAGHELFAKRLSPFLEAKINDPRQPLPGPAPNPNLPGDWQTMDVGDETRIGLPGTVSADSSTTFTLWGSGADIDDTSDAFRFMYQSFSGSGTLESTIRSHSTFAKCAKAGIMIREHLASGSPLIMLGISPADGVFVQVRYRNFGPTKIIKTMKATPPYRLRLTRQSEDLFEAHIQHIDLLGAKTEWEPFASIAITMSKDVYAGLAVTSCDTTVVSVAKFTDVTLYHSSSLTSIPKLVNQQA
;
A
#
# COMPACT_ATOMS: atom_id res chain seq x y z
N MET A 1 -25.21 50.72 10.28
CA MET A 1 -24.47 49.51 10.73
C MET A 1 -24.86 48.38 9.80
N SER A 2 -24.04 48.11 8.78
CA SER A 2 -24.22 46.95 7.90
C SER A 2 -23.71 45.71 8.64
N TRP A 3 -24.57 44.71 8.79
CA TRP A 3 -24.16 43.39 9.26
C TRP A 3 -23.21 42.75 8.23
N PRO A 4 -22.26 41.89 8.63
CA PRO A 4 -21.47 41.13 7.68
C PRO A 4 -22.39 40.18 6.87
N PRO A 5 -22.09 39.92 5.59
CA PRO A 5 -22.94 39.10 4.74
C PRO A 5 -23.08 37.69 5.28
N ARG A 6 -24.31 37.18 5.42
CA ARG A 6 -24.60 35.81 5.89
C ARG A 6 -24.92 34.90 4.72
N ILE A 7 -24.35 33.70 4.73
CA ILE A 7 -24.73 32.60 3.83
C ILE A 7 -25.67 31.67 4.60
N CYS A 8 -26.82 31.36 4.01
CA CYS A 8 -27.81 30.45 4.59
C CYS A 8 -27.99 29.23 3.67
N LEU A 9 -27.69 28.04 4.18
CA LEU A 9 -27.89 26.76 3.49
C LEU A 9 -29.16 26.09 4.03
N LEU A 10 -30.10 25.78 3.13
CA LEU A 10 -31.31 25.04 3.47
C LEU A 10 -31.19 23.59 2.98
N LEU A 11 -31.08 22.65 3.92
CA LEU A 11 -31.04 21.21 3.63
C LEU A 11 -32.34 20.56 4.11
N LEU A 12 -32.99 19.78 3.24
CA LEU A 12 -34.15 18.96 3.60
C LEU A 12 -33.78 17.48 3.60
N ASN A 13 -34.32 16.73 4.55
CA ASN A 13 -34.35 15.27 4.50
C ASN A 13 -35.67 14.77 3.87
N PRO A 14 -35.82 13.45 3.59
CA PRO A 14 -37.03 12.88 2.99
C PRO A 14 -38.31 13.03 3.84
N SER A 15 -38.19 13.36 5.13
CA SER A 15 -39.32 13.62 6.04
C SER A 15 -39.65 15.12 6.19
N GLY A 16 -39.06 16.00 5.38
CA GLY A 16 -39.40 17.42 5.31
C GLY A 16 -38.88 18.30 6.45
N MET A 17 -37.99 17.80 7.31
CA MET A 17 -37.34 18.65 8.32
C MET A 17 -36.24 19.49 7.66
N ALA A 18 -36.33 20.82 7.84
CA ALA A 18 -35.32 21.77 7.40
C ALA A 18 -34.22 21.91 8.46
N MET A 19 -32.97 21.66 8.06
CA MET A 19 -31.79 22.07 8.82
C MET A 19 -31.26 23.37 8.21
N VAL A 20 -31.31 24.46 8.97
CA VAL A 20 -30.74 25.75 8.58
C VAL A 20 -29.33 25.84 9.16
N ALA A 21 -28.31 25.78 8.31
CA ALA A 21 -26.94 26.06 8.74
C ALA A 21 -26.65 27.55 8.50
N LEU A 22 -26.60 28.32 9.59
CA LEU A 22 -26.10 29.69 9.61
C LEU A 22 -24.60 29.65 9.90
N MET A 23 -23.76 29.99 8.92
CA MET A 23 -22.33 30.23 9.19
C MET A 23 -22.18 31.66 9.71
N SER A 24 -21.97 31.80 11.03
CA SER A 24 -21.59 33.04 11.70
C SER A 24 -20.14 32.90 12.16
N SER A 25 -19.23 33.74 11.66
CA SER A 25 -17.86 33.81 12.18
C SER A 25 -17.90 34.24 13.64
N ASN A 26 -17.56 33.35 14.55
CA ASN A 26 -17.69 33.56 15.99
C ASN A 26 -16.42 34.18 16.60
N ASP A 27 -15.78 35.13 15.89
CA ASP A 27 -14.67 35.92 16.40
C ASP A 27 -14.99 37.42 16.31
N LYS A 28 -14.71 38.16 17.39
CA LYS A 28 -14.95 39.60 17.55
C LYS A 28 -14.00 40.48 16.72
N ALA A 29 -13.76 40.14 15.46
CA ALA A 29 -13.12 40.98 14.47
C ALA A 29 -13.92 40.85 13.15
N PRO A 30 -14.19 41.95 12.43
CA PRO A 30 -14.85 41.85 11.14
C PRO A 30 -14.00 40.95 10.22
N PRO A 31 -14.57 39.87 9.65
CA PRO A 31 -13.81 39.02 8.75
C PRO A 31 -13.39 39.85 7.52
N PRO A 32 -12.13 39.78 7.06
CA PRO A 32 -11.75 40.36 5.79
C PRO A 32 -12.61 39.75 4.67
N MET A 33 -12.88 40.51 3.61
CA MET A 33 -13.63 40.01 2.43
C MET A 33 -12.98 38.73 1.89
N TRP A 34 -13.58 37.56 2.15
CA TRP A 34 -13.13 36.29 1.58
C TRP A 34 -14.07 35.81 0.49
N LEU A 35 -13.47 35.46 -0.64
CA LEU A 35 -14.00 34.53 -1.63
C LEU A 35 -14.25 33.17 -0.92
N SER A 36 -15.50 32.73 -0.81
CA SER A 36 -15.85 31.47 -0.14
C SER A 36 -16.36 30.44 -1.15
N ARG A 37 -15.61 29.35 -1.38
CA ARG A 37 -16.09 28.20 -2.16
C ARG A 37 -16.96 27.32 -1.26
N LEU A 38 -18.24 27.15 -1.60
CA LEU A 38 -19.14 26.21 -0.93
C LEU A 38 -19.13 24.87 -1.67
N THR A 39 -18.64 23.82 -1.02
CA THR A 39 -18.75 22.44 -1.52
C THR A 39 -19.74 21.68 -0.64
N PRO A 40 -20.94 21.33 -1.14
CA PRO A 40 -21.86 20.48 -0.38
C PRO A 40 -21.21 19.12 -0.11
N VAL A 41 -21.06 18.75 1.17
CA VAL A 41 -20.42 17.49 1.56
C VAL A 41 -21.44 16.63 2.31
N ARG A 42 -21.67 15.40 1.84
CA ARG A 42 -22.58 14.44 2.48
C ARG A 42 -21.84 13.67 3.58
N ARG A 43 -22.33 13.78 4.83
CA ARG A 43 -21.66 13.19 6.02
C ARG A 43 -22.29 11.86 6.50
N ARG A 44 -23.50 11.48 6.08
CA ARG A 44 -24.17 10.21 6.48
C ARG A 44 -24.86 9.50 5.32
N PHE A 45 -24.71 8.17 5.27
CA PHE A 45 -25.11 7.30 4.15
C PHE A 45 -26.52 6.71 4.25
N LYS A 46 -27.22 6.84 5.39
CA LYS A 46 -28.58 6.27 5.56
C LYS A 46 -29.69 7.13 4.93
N ASP A 47 -29.45 8.42 4.75
CA ASP A 47 -30.46 9.37 4.28
C ASP A 47 -30.02 10.05 2.97
N THR A 48 -30.96 10.25 2.04
CA THR A 48 -30.76 11.09 0.86
C THR A 48 -31.05 12.54 1.25
N TYR A 49 -30.11 13.44 0.99
CA TYR A 49 -30.28 14.87 1.18
C TYR A 49 -30.33 15.56 -0.18
N SER A 50 -31.30 16.45 -0.36
CA SER A 50 -31.39 17.30 -1.55
C SER A 50 -31.14 18.73 -1.12
N LEU A 51 -30.08 19.35 -1.64
CA LEU A 51 -29.88 20.79 -1.52
C LEU A 51 -30.91 21.47 -2.43
N GLN A 52 -31.84 22.23 -1.86
CA GLN A 52 -32.87 22.90 -2.64
C GLN A 52 -32.41 24.26 -3.18
N SER A 53 -31.78 25.06 -2.32
CA SER A 53 -31.34 26.40 -2.67
C SER A 53 -30.19 26.87 -1.78
N ILE A 54 -29.41 27.80 -2.33
CA ILE A 54 -28.44 28.61 -1.59
C ILE A 54 -28.95 30.05 -1.67
N LEU A 55 -29.21 30.67 -0.53
CA LEU A 55 -29.59 32.08 -0.48
C LEU A 55 -28.33 32.93 -0.30
N ILE A 56 -28.13 33.87 -1.22
CA ILE A 56 -27.05 34.86 -1.18
C ILE A 56 -27.71 36.22 -0.93
N GLU A 57 -27.21 36.98 0.05
CA GLU A 57 -27.72 38.33 0.33
C GLU A 57 -27.52 39.29 -0.86
N ASP A 58 -28.31 40.36 -0.92
CA ASP A 58 -28.37 41.29 -2.05
C ASP A 58 -27.03 41.96 -2.43
N THR A 59 -26.04 41.95 -1.53
CA THR A 59 -24.68 42.45 -1.78
C THR A 59 -23.70 41.36 -2.25
N GLY A 60 -24.11 40.09 -2.25
CA GLY A 60 -23.27 38.97 -2.63
C GLY A 60 -23.22 38.79 -4.15
N GLN A 61 -22.03 38.48 -4.67
CA GLN A 61 -21.82 38.14 -6.07
C GLN A 61 -21.37 36.68 -6.18
N THR A 62 -21.86 35.98 -7.19
CA THR A 62 -21.30 34.70 -7.60
C THR A 62 -20.14 34.93 -8.55
N ILE A 63 -19.10 34.11 -8.43
CA ILE A 63 -18.05 34.03 -9.43
C ILE A 63 -18.24 32.78 -10.29
N PRO A 64 -17.83 32.78 -11.56
CA PRO A 64 -17.84 31.58 -12.39
C PRO A 64 -17.08 30.44 -11.72
N PHE A 65 -17.68 29.26 -11.70
CA PHE A 65 -17.01 28.06 -11.22
C PHE A 65 -16.06 27.53 -12.30
N ILE A 66 -14.77 27.46 -11.97
CA ILE A 66 -13.80 26.73 -12.77
C ILE A 66 -13.88 25.27 -12.33
N SER A 67 -14.47 24.42 -13.19
CA SER A 67 -14.50 22.98 -12.98
C SER A 67 -13.09 22.44 -13.10
N LYS A 68 -12.66 21.66 -12.11
CA LYS A 68 -11.43 20.87 -12.20
C LYS A 68 -11.75 19.51 -12.80
N ASP A 69 -10.72 18.82 -13.27
CA ASP A 69 -10.86 17.40 -13.59
C ASP A 69 -11.16 16.61 -12.31
N ILE A 70 -11.82 15.47 -12.47
CA ILE A 70 -12.40 14.70 -11.37
C ILE A 70 -11.69 13.37 -11.20
N ILE A 71 -11.39 13.01 -9.96
CA ILE A 71 -10.91 11.67 -9.59
C ILE A 71 -12.05 10.89 -8.92
N GLU A 72 -12.29 9.66 -9.36
CA GLU A 72 -13.24 8.75 -8.70
C GLU A 72 -12.51 7.84 -7.72
N PHE A 73 -12.82 7.94 -6.44
CA PHE A 73 -12.32 7.05 -5.38
C PHE A 73 -13.39 6.01 -5.04
N VAL A 74 -13.08 4.74 -5.26
CA VAL A 74 -13.99 3.59 -5.10
C VAL A 74 -13.50 2.68 -4.00
N GLY A 75 -14.31 2.42 -2.98
CA GLY A 75 -13.84 1.60 -1.86
C GLY A 75 -14.66 1.64 -0.59
N HIS A 76 -13.97 1.54 0.54
CA HIS A 76 -14.57 1.40 1.88
C HIS A 76 -14.14 2.53 2.83
N ASP A 77 -14.18 2.26 4.13
CA ASP A 77 -13.94 3.14 5.26
C ASP A 77 -12.71 4.05 5.16
N LEU A 78 -11.59 3.59 4.59
CA LEU A 78 -10.40 4.44 4.40
C LEU A 78 -10.65 5.58 3.41
N ILE A 79 -11.43 5.36 2.35
CA ILE A 79 -11.82 6.44 1.43
C ILE A 79 -12.78 7.41 2.12
N LEU A 80 -13.60 6.90 3.05
CA LEU A 80 -14.53 7.69 3.84
C LEU A 80 -13.86 8.48 4.97
N GLY A 81 -12.60 8.20 5.28
CA GLY A 81 -11.91 8.77 6.45
C GLY A 81 -12.61 8.40 7.76
N THR A 82 -13.19 7.19 7.85
CA THR A 82 -13.76 6.69 9.11
C THR A 82 -12.71 6.78 10.21
N GLU A 83 -13.11 7.19 11.42
CA GLU A 83 -12.23 7.50 12.57
C GLU A 83 -11.34 8.75 12.45
N THR A 84 -11.35 9.50 11.35
CA THR A 84 -10.68 10.82 11.30
C THR A 84 -11.52 11.94 11.93
N SER A 85 -10.86 13.02 12.37
CA SER A 85 -11.49 14.15 13.03
C SER A 85 -12.61 14.82 12.21
N ARG A 86 -12.52 14.79 10.87
CA ARG A 86 -13.48 15.42 9.95
C ARG A 86 -14.08 14.45 8.92
N GLY A 87 -13.94 13.14 9.12
CA GLY A 87 -14.50 12.12 8.22
C GLY A 87 -13.98 12.29 6.78
N PRO A 88 -14.87 12.33 5.75
CA PRO A 88 -14.45 12.48 4.37
C PRO A 88 -13.60 13.72 4.07
N LEU A 89 -13.72 14.80 4.87
CA LEU A 89 -12.96 16.05 4.68
C LEU A 89 -11.50 15.98 5.14
N SER A 90 -11.14 14.89 5.83
CA SER A 90 -9.77 14.58 6.28
C SER A 90 -9.33 13.21 5.79
N SER A 91 -10.07 12.60 4.85
CA SER A 91 -9.67 11.33 4.27
C SER A 91 -8.53 11.52 3.28
N PHE A 92 -7.77 10.45 3.03
CA PHE A 92 -6.65 10.51 2.10
C PHE A 92 -7.12 10.87 0.69
N ALA A 93 -8.34 10.46 0.31
CA ALA A 93 -8.93 10.76 -1.00
C ALA A 93 -9.16 12.27 -1.17
N TRP A 94 -9.69 12.93 -0.12
CA TRP A 94 -9.84 14.39 -0.10
C TRP A 94 -8.48 15.10 -0.18
N ILE A 95 -7.56 14.73 0.71
CA ILE A 95 -6.24 15.37 0.81
C ILE A 95 -5.44 15.19 -0.48
N THR A 96 -5.48 14.00 -1.08
CA THR A 96 -4.79 13.71 -2.35
C THR A 96 -5.31 14.61 -3.46
N SER A 97 -6.64 14.71 -3.60
CA SER A 97 -7.27 15.52 -4.64
C SER A 97 -6.93 17.00 -4.49
N ASP A 98 -6.96 17.53 -3.27
CA ASP A 98 -6.56 18.91 -2.97
C ASP A 98 -5.08 19.15 -3.29
N THR A 99 -4.21 18.18 -2.95
CA THR A 99 -2.76 18.25 -3.20
C THR A 99 -2.42 18.37 -4.68
N ILE A 100 -3.18 17.71 -5.56
CA ILE A 100 -2.95 17.73 -7.02
C ILE A 100 -3.93 18.64 -7.78
N ASP A 101 -4.61 19.54 -7.08
CA ASP A 101 -5.53 20.54 -7.62
C ASP A 101 -6.71 19.96 -8.44
N MET A 102 -7.30 18.86 -7.97
CA MET A 102 -8.40 18.13 -8.62
C MET A 102 -9.69 18.12 -7.79
N ASP A 103 -10.84 18.03 -8.46
CA ASP A 103 -12.10 17.69 -7.80
C ASP A 103 -12.21 16.15 -7.67
N HIS A 104 -13.15 15.65 -6.87
CA HIS A 104 -13.26 14.22 -6.61
C HIS A 104 -14.68 13.74 -6.34
N ILE A 105 -14.88 12.43 -6.49
CA ILE A 105 -16.11 11.72 -6.14
C ILE A 105 -15.74 10.51 -5.30
N HIS A 106 -16.42 10.31 -4.16
CA HIS A 106 -16.27 9.11 -3.34
C HIS A 106 -17.42 8.14 -3.61
N ILE A 107 -17.12 7.01 -4.24
CA ILE A 107 -18.03 5.89 -4.46
C ILE A 107 -17.68 4.80 -3.44
N ALA A 108 -18.07 5.05 -2.20
CA ALA A 108 -17.70 4.21 -1.06
C ALA A 108 -18.83 4.10 -0.04
N TYR A 109 -18.82 3.02 0.74
CA TYR A 109 -19.67 2.85 1.92
C TYR A 109 -18.92 2.05 2.99
N SER A 110 -19.31 2.22 4.25
CA SER A 110 -18.67 1.51 5.37
C SER A 110 -18.87 -0.01 5.22
N GLY A 111 -17.79 -0.77 5.39
CA GLY A 111 -17.81 -2.23 5.20
C GLY A 111 -17.98 -2.65 3.73
N ALA A 112 -17.67 -1.77 2.77
CA ALA A 112 -17.78 -2.12 1.35
C ALA A 112 -16.90 -3.31 0.97
N THR A 113 -17.54 -4.30 0.35
CA THR A 113 -16.90 -5.42 -0.32
C THR A 113 -16.94 -5.20 -1.82
N LEU A 114 -16.01 -5.80 -2.53
CA LEU A 114 -16.08 -5.93 -3.98
C LEU A 114 -17.18 -6.93 -4.35
N ILE A 115 -17.08 -8.17 -3.84
CA ILE A 115 -18.04 -9.24 -4.12
C ILE A 115 -19.38 -8.92 -3.45
N ASN A 116 -20.48 -9.05 -4.20
CA ASN A 116 -21.83 -8.70 -3.77
C ASN A 116 -21.96 -7.27 -3.21
N GLY A 117 -21.08 -6.37 -3.64
CA GLY A 117 -20.99 -5.00 -3.15
C GLY A 117 -20.76 -4.03 -4.30
N LEU A 118 -19.58 -3.41 -4.33
CA LEU A 118 -19.25 -2.40 -5.33
C LEU A 118 -19.11 -2.96 -6.75
N SER A 119 -18.93 -4.27 -6.95
CA SER A 119 -18.96 -4.87 -8.29
C SER A 119 -20.31 -4.70 -9.02
N THR A 120 -21.39 -4.48 -8.26
CA THR A 120 -22.73 -4.14 -8.77
C THR A 120 -23.04 -2.67 -8.51
N ARG A 121 -22.97 -2.23 -7.25
CA ARG A 121 -23.46 -0.93 -6.79
C ARG A 121 -22.75 0.27 -7.44
N TYR A 122 -21.48 0.11 -7.83
CA TYR A 122 -20.77 1.15 -8.56
C TYR A 122 -21.49 1.53 -9.87
N PHE A 123 -22.10 0.56 -10.55
CA PHE A 123 -22.76 0.77 -11.83
C PHE A 123 -24.22 1.20 -11.70
N ASP A 124 -24.88 0.88 -10.58
CA ASP A 124 -26.27 1.30 -10.31
C ASP A 124 -26.40 2.83 -10.14
N ILE A 125 -25.29 3.52 -9.82
CA ILE A 125 -25.24 4.98 -9.67
C ILE A 125 -25.31 5.70 -11.03
N TRP A 126 -24.99 5.00 -12.12
CA TRP A 126 -24.96 5.58 -13.46
C TRP A 126 -26.18 5.13 -14.26
N PRO A 127 -26.94 6.04 -14.88
CA PRO A 127 -28.12 5.66 -15.64
C PRO A 127 -27.76 4.73 -16.82
N PRO A 128 -28.66 3.81 -17.24
CA PRO A 128 -28.42 2.94 -18.38
C PRO A 128 -28.07 3.75 -19.63
N GLN A 129 -27.17 3.24 -20.48
CA GLN A 129 -26.70 3.93 -21.70
C GLN A 129 -27.84 4.44 -22.62
N GLN A 130 -29.03 3.82 -22.56
CA GLN A 130 -30.22 4.20 -23.32
C GLN A 130 -30.90 5.51 -22.86
N MET A 131 -30.60 6.04 -21.66
CA MET A 131 -31.14 7.30 -21.15
C MET A 131 -30.31 8.55 -21.51
N LYS A 132 -29.34 8.44 -22.44
CA LYS A 132 -28.48 9.55 -22.90
C LYS A 132 -29.21 10.71 -23.63
N GLN A 133 -30.53 10.66 -23.78
CA GLN A 133 -31.30 11.71 -24.49
C GLN A 133 -31.71 12.92 -23.63
N GLN A 134 -31.59 12.85 -22.30
CA GLN A 134 -31.78 14.01 -21.43
C GLN A 134 -30.46 14.36 -20.74
N GLN A 135 -29.72 15.30 -21.33
CA GLN A 135 -28.88 16.36 -20.73
C GLN A 135 -28.19 16.12 -19.36
N TYR A 136 -27.86 14.90 -18.97
CA TYR A 136 -26.90 14.62 -17.91
C TYR A 136 -25.51 14.77 -18.51
N THR A 137 -24.82 15.84 -18.13
CA THR A 137 -23.37 15.94 -18.31
C THR A 137 -22.74 14.83 -17.48
N SER A 138 -22.53 13.65 -18.07
CA SER A 138 -21.79 12.55 -17.43
C SER A 138 -20.46 13.12 -16.98
N THR A 139 -20.21 13.15 -15.68
CA THR A 139 -18.89 13.48 -15.12
C THR A 139 -17.88 12.51 -15.74
N LYS A 140 -16.85 13.07 -16.39
CA LYS A 140 -15.77 12.29 -17.01
C LYS A 140 -14.57 12.35 -16.07
N PRO A 141 -14.24 11.28 -15.35
CA PRO A 141 -13.08 11.34 -14.48
C PRO A 141 -11.79 11.30 -15.31
N CYS A 142 -10.75 11.96 -14.79
CA CYS A 142 -9.38 11.84 -15.28
C CYS A 142 -8.64 10.64 -14.67
N ALA A 143 -9.15 10.06 -13.58
CA ALA A 143 -8.61 8.85 -12.96
C ALA A 143 -9.66 8.10 -12.13
N VAL A 144 -9.47 6.79 -11.96
CA VAL A 144 -10.24 5.96 -11.02
C VAL A 144 -9.26 5.30 -10.05
N VAL A 145 -9.51 5.42 -8.74
CA VAL A 145 -8.72 4.82 -7.68
C VAL A 145 -9.60 3.81 -6.94
N VAL A 146 -9.16 2.56 -6.86
CA VAL A 146 -9.89 1.44 -6.26
C VAL A 146 -9.10 0.94 -5.05
N LEU A 147 -9.74 0.91 -3.88
CA LEU A 147 -9.21 0.33 -2.64
C LEU A 147 -10.28 -0.57 -2.02
N LEU A 148 -10.15 -1.87 -2.24
CA LEU A 148 -11.07 -2.91 -1.78
C LEU A 148 -10.32 -4.21 -1.52
N GLY A 149 -10.78 -5.02 -0.58
CA GLY A 149 -10.21 -6.34 -0.31
C GLY A 149 -10.26 -6.74 1.16
N THR A 150 -10.06 -5.79 2.07
CA THR A 150 -10.06 -6.05 3.52
C THR A 150 -11.40 -6.63 3.97
N ASN A 151 -12.51 -6.00 3.57
CA ASN A 151 -13.84 -6.48 3.94
C ASN A 151 -14.23 -7.78 3.23
N ASP A 152 -13.76 -8.01 1.99
CA ASP A 152 -13.98 -9.27 1.29
C ASP A 152 -13.30 -10.43 2.01
N LYS A 153 -12.07 -10.20 2.48
CA LYS A 153 -11.32 -11.13 3.32
C LYS A 153 -12.04 -11.41 4.63
N HIS A 154 -12.53 -10.38 5.32
CA HIS A 154 -13.28 -10.53 6.57
C HIS A 154 -14.61 -11.28 6.39
N LYS A 155 -15.29 -11.13 5.26
CA LYS A 155 -16.48 -11.93 4.91
C LYS A 155 -16.16 -13.38 4.52
N GLY A 156 -14.89 -13.74 4.41
CA GLY A 156 -14.45 -15.10 4.09
C GLY A 156 -14.50 -15.46 2.60
N TYR A 157 -14.58 -14.47 1.70
CA TYR A 157 -14.46 -14.74 0.27
C TYR A 157 -13.06 -15.27 -0.08
N THR A 158 -13.01 -16.15 -1.08
CA THR A 158 -11.75 -16.78 -1.48
C THR A 158 -10.91 -15.83 -2.36
N SER A 159 -9.59 -16.02 -2.37
CA SER A 159 -8.71 -15.23 -3.24
C SER A 159 -9.02 -15.40 -4.74
N PRO A 160 -9.31 -16.62 -5.27
CA PRO A 160 -9.74 -16.78 -6.66
C PRO A 160 -11.03 -16.02 -6.99
N ASP A 161 -12.08 -16.13 -6.17
CA ASP A 161 -13.35 -15.45 -6.43
C ASP A 161 -13.19 -13.93 -6.42
N TYR A 162 -12.38 -13.41 -5.49
CA TYR A 162 -12.07 -11.98 -5.40
C TYR A 162 -11.30 -11.51 -6.64
N ARG A 163 -10.25 -12.25 -7.06
CA ARG A 163 -9.46 -11.93 -8.27
C ARG A 163 -10.35 -11.88 -9.51
N ASP A 164 -11.21 -12.87 -9.70
CA ASP A 164 -12.03 -12.99 -10.91
C ASP A 164 -13.12 -11.90 -10.93
N THR A 165 -13.68 -11.58 -9.77
CA THR A 165 -14.61 -10.46 -9.60
C THR A 165 -13.91 -9.12 -9.84
N LEU A 166 -12.69 -8.92 -9.34
CA LEU A 166 -11.93 -7.68 -9.53
C LEU A 166 -11.57 -7.49 -10.99
N THR A 167 -11.11 -8.55 -11.65
CA THR A 167 -10.81 -8.54 -13.10
C THR A 167 -12.05 -8.10 -13.89
N SER A 168 -13.20 -8.73 -13.63
CA SER A 168 -14.46 -8.39 -14.29
C SER A 168 -14.94 -6.97 -13.98
N PHE A 169 -14.77 -6.53 -12.73
CA PHE A 169 -15.09 -5.17 -12.30
C PHE A 169 -14.27 -4.12 -13.05
N LEU A 170 -12.95 -4.30 -13.13
CA LEU A 170 -12.04 -3.38 -13.81
C LEU A 170 -12.34 -3.29 -15.32
N ILE A 171 -12.66 -4.41 -15.97
CA ILE A 171 -13.11 -4.43 -17.38
C ILE A 171 -14.37 -3.56 -17.55
N ARG A 172 -15.37 -3.73 -16.68
CA ARG A 172 -16.61 -2.94 -16.74
C ARG A 172 -16.38 -1.46 -16.42
N VAL A 173 -15.47 -1.13 -15.50
CA VAL A 173 -15.04 0.25 -15.25
C VAL A 173 -14.42 0.84 -16.51
N ARG A 174 -13.46 0.15 -17.14
CA ARG A 174 -12.83 0.57 -18.41
C ARG A 174 -13.86 0.80 -19.52
N GLN A 175 -14.86 -0.08 -19.66
CA GLN A 175 -15.95 0.08 -20.64
C GLN A 175 -16.86 1.29 -20.38
N ARG A 176 -16.99 1.73 -19.12
CA ARG A 176 -17.74 2.94 -18.75
C ARG A 176 -16.99 4.20 -19.15
N LEU A 177 -15.66 4.18 -19.06
CA LEU A 177 -14.82 5.35 -19.32
C LEU A 177 -14.84 5.69 -20.81
N SER A 178 -15.16 6.95 -21.13
CA SER A 178 -15.23 7.40 -22.53
C SER A 178 -13.85 7.56 -23.20
N ASN A 179 -12.78 7.66 -22.40
CA ASN A 179 -11.40 7.71 -22.84
C ASN A 179 -10.67 6.43 -22.35
N PRO A 180 -10.12 5.59 -23.25
CA PRO A 180 -9.43 4.36 -22.88
C PRO A 180 -8.10 4.59 -22.14
N ASP A 181 -7.53 5.79 -22.21
CA ASP A 181 -6.23 6.11 -21.58
C ASP A 181 -6.36 6.57 -20.12
N VAL A 182 -7.59 6.74 -19.61
CA VAL A 182 -7.82 7.15 -18.20
C VAL A 182 -7.19 6.12 -17.26
N PRO A 183 -6.24 6.49 -16.39
CA PRO A 183 -5.59 5.56 -15.48
C PRO A 183 -6.59 4.99 -14.45
N ILE A 184 -6.55 3.67 -14.26
CA ILE A 184 -7.21 2.98 -13.16
C ILE A 184 -6.14 2.48 -12.19
N PHE A 185 -6.17 2.95 -10.95
CA PHE A 185 -5.25 2.55 -9.90
C PHE A 185 -5.94 1.59 -8.95
N VAL A 186 -5.37 0.41 -8.77
CA VAL A 186 -5.75 -0.57 -7.75
C VAL A 186 -4.72 -0.48 -6.63
N LEU A 187 -5.13 0.05 -5.49
CA LEU A 187 -4.29 0.13 -4.31
C LEU A 187 -4.38 -1.20 -3.54
N SER A 188 -3.24 -1.69 -3.06
CA SER A 188 -3.27 -2.78 -2.08
C SER A 188 -3.91 -2.30 -0.77
N GLU A 189 -4.51 -3.21 -0.01
CA GLU A 189 -4.86 -2.92 1.38
C GLU A 189 -3.57 -2.74 2.22
N PRO A 190 -3.47 -1.74 3.12
CA PRO A 190 -2.23 -1.45 3.85
C PRO A 190 -1.68 -2.62 4.68
N LEU A 191 -2.57 -3.53 5.10
CA LEU A 191 -2.24 -4.73 5.86
C LEU A 191 -2.02 -5.98 4.99
N GLY A 192 -2.08 -5.84 3.67
CA GLY A 192 -1.85 -6.94 2.70
C GLY A 192 -3.07 -7.84 2.46
N ASP A 193 -4.25 -7.46 2.93
CA ASP A 193 -5.46 -8.22 2.64
C ASP A 193 -5.78 -8.21 1.15
N MET A 194 -6.03 -9.40 0.61
CA MET A 194 -6.22 -9.61 -0.84
C MET A 194 -5.08 -9.04 -1.71
N PHE A 195 -3.87 -8.87 -1.18
CA PHE A 195 -2.72 -8.33 -1.90
C PHE A 195 -2.44 -9.11 -3.19
N ARG A 196 -2.19 -10.41 -3.05
CA ARG A 196 -1.89 -11.31 -4.18
C ARG A 196 -2.98 -11.34 -5.25
N PRO A 197 -4.26 -11.62 -4.92
CA PRO A 197 -5.29 -11.65 -5.96
C PRO A 197 -5.54 -10.28 -6.60
N SER A 198 -5.29 -9.16 -5.90
CA SER A 198 -5.36 -7.81 -6.49
C SER A 198 -4.27 -7.58 -7.53
N GLN A 199 -3.01 -7.88 -7.19
CA GLN A 199 -1.89 -7.79 -8.13
C GLN A 199 -2.09 -8.74 -9.32
N GLN A 200 -2.57 -9.96 -9.09
CA GLN A 200 -2.85 -10.93 -10.14
C GLN A 200 -3.95 -10.46 -11.12
N ALA A 201 -5.01 -9.80 -10.64
CA ALA A 201 -6.05 -9.25 -11.51
C ALA A 201 -5.46 -8.21 -12.48
N VAL A 202 -4.70 -7.24 -11.96
CA VAL A 202 -4.05 -6.21 -12.78
C VAL A 202 -3.03 -6.82 -13.75
N VAL A 203 -2.14 -7.70 -13.28
CA VAL A 203 -1.15 -8.36 -14.15
C VAL A 203 -1.83 -9.16 -15.27
N SER A 204 -2.98 -9.80 -14.99
CA SER A 204 -3.72 -10.56 -16.00
C SER A 204 -4.32 -9.65 -17.07
N LEU A 205 -4.88 -8.50 -16.69
CA LEU A 205 -5.37 -7.49 -17.64
C LEU A 205 -4.24 -6.92 -18.49
N ASN A 206 -3.10 -6.60 -17.89
CA ASN A 206 -1.95 -6.05 -18.60
C ASN A 206 -1.38 -7.06 -19.61
N ARG A 207 -1.38 -8.37 -19.29
CA ARG A 207 -1.03 -9.44 -20.24
C ARG A 207 -2.01 -9.56 -21.41
N GLN A 208 -3.25 -9.11 -21.24
CA GLN A 208 -4.28 -9.07 -22.30
C GLN A 208 -4.26 -7.76 -23.11
N GLY A 209 -3.32 -6.86 -22.83
CA GLY A 209 -3.14 -5.61 -23.57
C GLY A 209 -3.80 -4.36 -22.96
N GLU A 210 -4.43 -4.47 -21.78
CA GLU A 210 -4.91 -3.30 -21.06
C GLU A 210 -3.77 -2.64 -20.28
N LEU A 211 -3.21 -1.53 -20.77
CA LEU A 211 -1.97 -0.94 -20.24
C LEU A 211 -2.18 0.26 -19.30
N HIS A 212 -3.42 0.66 -19.07
CA HIS A 212 -3.79 1.82 -18.25
C HIS A 212 -4.41 1.42 -16.91
N THR A 213 -4.19 0.19 -16.47
CA THR A 213 -4.56 -0.31 -15.14
C THR A 213 -3.30 -0.64 -14.35
N TYR A 214 -3.19 -0.09 -13.15
CA TYR A 214 -1.98 -0.08 -12.34
C TYR A 214 -2.24 -0.66 -10.96
N PHE A 215 -1.32 -1.49 -10.48
CA PHE A 215 -1.32 -1.93 -9.09
C PHE A 215 -0.29 -1.10 -8.31
N ILE A 216 -0.71 -0.51 -7.20
CA ILE A 216 0.17 0.25 -6.30
C ILE A 216 0.21 -0.48 -4.96
N ASP A 217 1.39 -0.97 -4.60
CA ASP A 217 1.65 -1.52 -3.27
C ASP A 217 1.80 -0.37 -2.26
N THR A 218 0.84 -0.29 -1.35
CA THR A 218 0.76 0.67 -0.26
C THR A 218 1.18 0.07 1.09
N THR A 219 1.61 -1.20 1.11
CA THR A 219 2.13 -1.81 2.33
C THR A 219 3.43 -1.13 2.75
N GLY A 220 3.60 -0.91 4.05
CA GLY A 220 4.73 -0.14 4.59
C GLY A 220 4.64 1.38 4.36
N TRP A 221 3.56 1.90 3.78
CA TRP A 221 3.35 3.35 3.65
C TRP A 221 3.02 4.03 4.98
N VAL A 222 2.24 3.32 5.78
CA VAL A 222 1.78 3.70 7.11
C VAL A 222 2.15 2.56 8.04
N ARG A 223 2.92 2.87 9.08
CA ARG A 223 3.32 1.88 10.09
C ARG A 223 2.17 1.72 11.08
N HIS A 224 1.81 0.48 11.40
CA HIS A 224 0.78 0.21 12.40
C HIS A 224 1.26 0.65 13.78
N GLY A 225 0.41 1.36 14.51
CA GLY A 225 0.75 1.94 15.81
C GLY A 225 -0.06 3.20 16.10
N PRO A 226 -0.10 3.65 17.36
CA PRO A 226 -0.90 4.79 17.80
C PRO A 226 -0.53 6.09 17.09
N SER A 227 0.69 6.20 16.54
CA SER A 227 1.13 7.38 15.80
C SER A 227 0.31 7.62 14.53
N LEU A 228 -0.17 6.57 13.85
CA LEU A 228 -0.87 6.69 12.55
C LEU A 228 -2.23 5.98 12.50
N TYR A 229 -2.60 5.24 13.55
CA TYR A 229 -3.84 4.48 13.62
C TYR A 229 -4.58 4.79 14.93
N ASN A 230 -5.91 4.90 14.84
CA ASN A 230 -6.77 4.91 16.04
C ASN A 230 -7.06 3.46 16.49
N GLU A 231 -7.24 2.57 15.52
CA GLU A 231 -7.40 1.13 15.73
C GLU A 231 -6.93 0.36 14.49
N LYS A 232 -6.80 -0.97 14.60
CA LYS A 232 -6.30 -1.79 13.49
C LYS A 232 -7.21 -1.67 12.27
N GLY A 233 -6.65 -1.16 11.18
CA GLY A 233 -7.37 -0.96 9.90
C GLY A 233 -7.97 0.43 9.71
N TYR A 234 -7.94 1.30 10.73
CA TYR A 234 -8.47 2.66 10.67
C TYR A 234 -7.39 3.68 11.01
N LEU A 235 -7.00 4.45 10.00
CA LEU A 235 -5.98 5.49 10.13
C LEU A 235 -6.53 6.68 10.91
N ASN A 236 -5.67 7.31 11.71
CA ASN A 236 -5.97 8.64 12.26
C ASN A 236 -5.69 9.73 11.20
N ASP A 237 -5.92 11.00 11.53
CA ASP A 237 -5.67 12.12 10.61
C ASP A 237 -4.23 12.14 10.06
N ALA A 238 -3.22 11.89 10.90
CA ALA A 238 -1.81 11.85 10.46
C ALA A 238 -1.53 10.66 9.53
N GLY A 239 -2.17 9.51 9.77
CA GLY A 239 -2.13 8.35 8.88
C GLY A 239 -2.70 8.67 7.50
N HIS A 240 -3.85 9.34 7.43
CA HIS A 240 -4.47 9.75 6.18
C HIS A 240 -3.64 10.79 5.42
N GLU A 241 -3.05 11.76 6.13
CA GLU A 241 -2.16 12.77 5.54
C GLU A 241 -0.91 12.12 4.93
N LEU A 242 -0.25 11.22 5.68
CA LEU A 242 0.92 10.50 5.17
C LEU A 242 0.57 9.61 3.98
N PHE A 243 -0.60 8.94 4.01
CA PHE A 243 -1.07 8.12 2.90
C PHE A 243 -1.30 8.97 1.65
N ALA A 244 -1.97 10.11 1.77
CA ALA A 244 -2.22 11.03 0.67
C ALA A 244 -0.92 11.60 0.07
N LYS A 245 0.02 11.98 0.94
CA LYS A 245 1.35 12.47 0.52
C LYS A 245 2.10 11.44 -0.33
N ARG A 246 1.97 10.14 0.00
CA ARG A 246 2.59 9.06 -0.77
C ARG A 246 1.82 8.73 -2.04
N LEU A 247 0.50 8.87 -2.04
CA LEU A 247 -0.35 8.57 -3.20
C LEU A 247 -0.25 9.63 -4.30
N SER A 248 -0.19 10.92 -3.92
CA SER A 248 -0.30 12.06 -4.85
C SER A 248 0.65 11.98 -6.05
N PRO A 249 1.96 11.67 -5.90
CA PRO A 249 2.88 11.60 -7.04
C PRO A 249 2.52 10.51 -8.06
N PHE A 250 1.90 9.40 -7.63
CA PHE A 250 1.50 8.33 -8.54
C PHE A 250 0.33 8.74 -9.43
N LEU A 251 -0.64 9.44 -8.85
CA LEU A 251 -1.81 9.94 -9.56
C LEU A 251 -1.38 11.03 -10.53
N GLU A 252 -0.63 12.03 -10.05
CA GLU A 252 -0.13 13.13 -10.86
C GLU A 252 0.66 12.64 -12.09
N ALA A 253 1.59 11.70 -11.90
CA ALA A 253 2.41 11.17 -12.98
C ALA A 253 1.56 10.58 -14.12
N LYS A 254 0.55 9.77 -13.79
CA LYS A 254 -0.26 9.07 -14.81
C LYS A 254 -1.43 9.88 -15.35
N ILE A 255 -1.94 10.85 -14.58
CA ILE A 255 -2.94 11.80 -15.08
C ILE A 255 -2.27 12.72 -16.13
N ASN A 256 -1.06 13.19 -15.86
CA ASN A 256 -0.33 14.08 -16.77
C ASN A 256 0.29 13.34 -17.97
N ASP A 257 0.85 12.15 -17.75
CA ASP A 257 1.43 11.31 -18.81
C ASP A 257 1.15 9.82 -18.53
N PRO A 258 0.03 9.27 -19.04
CA PRO A 258 -0.35 7.87 -18.81
C PRO A 258 0.73 6.85 -19.22
N ARG A 259 1.63 7.22 -20.13
CA ARG A 259 2.69 6.33 -20.66
C ARG A 259 3.94 6.32 -19.81
N GLN A 260 4.17 7.33 -18.96
CA GLN A 260 5.33 7.33 -18.05
C GLN A 260 5.28 6.17 -17.08
N PRO A 261 6.40 5.55 -16.69
CA PRO A 261 6.39 4.56 -15.62
C PRO A 261 5.85 5.17 -14.31
N LEU A 262 5.25 4.34 -13.46
CA LEU A 262 4.89 4.80 -12.12
C LEU A 262 6.16 5.26 -11.38
N PRO A 263 6.08 6.31 -10.54
CA PRO A 263 7.18 6.70 -9.69
C PRO A 263 7.67 5.54 -8.83
N GLY A 264 8.99 5.31 -8.81
CA GLY A 264 9.62 4.38 -7.87
C GLY A 264 9.75 4.97 -6.47
N PRO A 265 10.11 4.16 -5.46
CA PRO A 265 10.52 4.70 -4.16
C PRO A 265 11.74 5.62 -4.35
N ALA A 266 11.77 6.75 -3.64
CA ALA A 266 12.90 7.66 -3.69
C ALA A 266 14.19 6.91 -3.26
N PRO A 267 15.34 7.09 -3.97
CA PRO A 267 16.59 6.47 -3.58
C PRO A 267 16.95 6.78 -2.14
N ASN A 268 17.44 5.79 -1.39
CA ASN A 268 17.92 6.03 -0.04
C ASN A 268 19.36 6.56 -0.12
N PRO A 269 19.64 7.81 0.28
CA PRO A 269 20.97 8.41 0.12
C PRO A 269 22.05 7.72 0.96
N ASN A 270 21.67 6.91 1.95
CA ASN A 270 22.59 6.19 2.82
C ASN A 270 22.82 4.74 2.39
N LEU A 271 22.19 4.29 1.30
CA LEU A 271 22.33 2.94 0.77
C LEU A 271 22.72 2.98 -0.72
N PRO A 272 23.57 2.04 -1.17
CA PRO A 272 23.94 1.92 -2.57
C PRO A 272 22.77 1.38 -3.42
N GLY A 273 22.65 1.85 -4.66
CA GLY A 273 21.66 1.35 -5.61
C GLY A 273 20.21 1.53 -5.14
N ASP A 274 19.38 0.53 -5.42
CA ASP A 274 17.93 0.59 -5.15
C ASP A 274 17.54 0.07 -3.76
N TRP A 275 18.53 -0.19 -2.88
CA TRP A 275 18.26 -0.71 -1.54
C TRP A 275 17.48 0.32 -0.69
N GLN A 276 16.36 -0.14 -0.16
CA GLN A 276 15.51 0.57 0.80
C GLN A 276 15.62 -0.10 2.16
N THR A 277 15.11 0.56 3.20
CA THR A 277 15.11 -0.03 4.55
C THR A 277 13.99 0.53 5.42
N MET A 278 13.47 -0.32 6.31
CA MET A 278 12.47 0.06 7.30
C MET A 278 12.45 -0.93 8.47
N ASP A 279 11.86 -0.53 9.59
CA ASP A 279 11.36 -1.51 10.56
C ASP A 279 9.98 -1.99 10.10
N VAL A 280 9.80 -3.31 10.07
CA VAL A 280 8.55 -3.96 9.72
C VAL A 280 7.90 -4.48 10.98
N GLY A 281 6.70 -4.00 11.29
CA GLY A 281 5.93 -4.44 12.44
C GLY A 281 5.04 -3.33 12.99
N ASP A 282 4.28 -3.70 14.01
CA ASP A 282 3.60 -2.74 14.87
C ASP A 282 4.62 -1.94 15.68
N GLU A 283 4.43 -0.63 15.78
CA GLU A 283 5.27 0.31 16.53
C GLU A 283 5.59 -0.17 17.96
N THR A 284 4.59 -0.71 18.67
CA THR A 284 4.73 -1.24 20.04
C THR A 284 5.51 -2.55 20.11
N ARG A 285 5.60 -3.29 19.00
CA ARG A 285 6.35 -4.55 18.89
C ARG A 285 7.75 -4.38 18.32
N ILE A 286 8.07 -3.25 17.68
CA ILE A 286 9.44 -2.96 17.23
C ILE A 286 10.34 -2.65 18.43
N GLY A 287 9.88 -1.80 19.35
CA GLY A 287 10.73 -1.29 20.42
C GLY A 287 11.75 -0.29 19.89
N LEU A 288 13.05 -0.56 20.09
CA LEU A 288 14.11 0.33 19.62
C LEU A 288 14.15 0.41 18.08
N PRO A 289 14.27 1.61 17.49
CA PRO A 289 14.37 1.75 16.04
C PRO A 289 15.64 1.08 15.53
N GLY A 290 15.52 0.31 14.45
CA GLY A 290 16.66 -0.31 13.79
C GLY A 290 17.41 0.67 12.88
N THR A 291 18.62 0.30 12.51
CA THR A 291 19.42 1.07 11.54
C THR A 291 20.23 0.13 10.65
N VAL A 292 20.78 0.69 9.57
CA VAL A 292 21.66 -0.01 8.63
C VAL A 292 22.82 0.90 8.27
N SER A 293 24.00 0.31 8.10
CA SER A 293 25.17 0.96 7.51
C SER A 293 25.64 0.17 6.30
N ALA A 294 26.13 0.87 5.29
CA ALA A 294 26.79 0.26 4.13
C ALA A 294 28.29 0.55 4.22
N ASP A 295 29.11 -0.50 4.35
CA ASP A 295 30.56 -0.37 4.29
C ASP A 295 31.03 -0.35 2.81
N SER A 296 30.24 -0.92 1.91
CA SER A 296 30.45 -0.95 0.45
C SER A 296 29.13 -1.24 -0.29
N SER A 297 29.16 -1.38 -1.61
CA SER A 297 27.97 -1.72 -2.42
C SER A 297 27.36 -3.09 -2.09
N THR A 298 28.12 -3.99 -1.46
CA THR A 298 27.69 -5.39 -1.17
C THR A 298 27.93 -5.79 0.29
N THR A 299 28.32 -4.86 1.16
CA THR A 299 28.61 -5.13 2.59
C THR A 299 27.80 -4.20 3.48
N PHE A 300 27.01 -4.79 4.37
CA PHE A 300 26.05 -4.09 5.21
C PHE A 300 26.11 -4.58 6.65
N THR A 301 25.89 -3.68 7.59
CA THR A 301 25.64 -4.03 8.99
C THR A 301 24.24 -3.58 9.36
N LEU A 302 23.43 -4.49 9.89
CA LEU A 302 22.05 -4.22 10.32
C LEU A 302 21.97 -4.34 11.84
N TRP A 303 21.31 -3.36 12.45
CA TRP A 303 20.90 -3.36 13.85
C TRP A 303 19.39 -3.44 13.89
N GLY A 304 18.85 -4.51 14.48
CA GLY A 304 17.41 -4.75 14.54
C GLY A 304 16.97 -5.11 15.94
N SER A 305 16.02 -4.35 16.48
CA SER A 305 15.19 -4.80 17.59
C SER A 305 13.98 -5.59 17.06
N GLY A 306 12.97 -5.78 17.91
CA GLY A 306 11.68 -6.33 17.54
C GLY A 306 11.30 -7.59 18.30
N ALA A 307 9.99 -7.78 18.47
CA ALA A 307 9.43 -8.87 19.26
C ALA A 307 9.75 -10.26 18.69
N ASP A 308 9.65 -10.45 17.37
CA ASP A 308 10.20 -11.57 16.60
C ASP A 308 9.72 -11.50 15.13
N ILE A 309 10.29 -12.30 14.24
CA ILE A 309 9.66 -12.75 12.99
C ILE A 309 8.98 -14.08 13.30
N ASP A 310 7.80 -14.04 13.92
CA ASP A 310 7.10 -15.23 14.39
C ASP A 310 5.58 -15.08 14.38
N ASP A 311 4.89 -16.22 14.41
CA ASP A 311 3.45 -16.37 14.41
C ASP A 311 2.78 -15.51 13.32
N THR A 312 1.81 -14.67 13.67
CA THR A 312 0.96 -13.93 12.73
C THR A 312 1.44 -12.52 12.44
N SER A 313 2.37 -11.96 13.22
CA SER A 313 2.81 -10.58 13.07
C SER A 313 4.28 -10.38 13.39
N ASP A 314 5.03 -10.00 12.37
CA ASP A 314 6.45 -9.72 12.43
C ASP A 314 6.76 -8.39 13.13
N ALA A 315 7.95 -8.33 13.73
CA ALA A 315 8.59 -7.15 14.26
C ALA A 315 10.13 -7.27 14.11
N PHE A 316 10.71 -6.56 13.13
CA PHE A 316 12.13 -6.68 12.79
C PHE A 316 12.65 -5.52 11.91
N ARG A 317 13.97 -5.47 11.70
CA ARG A 317 14.62 -4.57 10.74
C ARG A 317 14.79 -5.23 9.36
N PHE A 318 14.35 -4.56 8.31
CA PHE A 318 14.44 -5.06 6.93
C PHE A 318 15.19 -4.07 6.02
N MET A 319 16.18 -4.55 5.27
CA MET A 319 16.80 -3.85 4.15
C MET A 319 16.46 -4.61 2.88
N TYR A 320 15.88 -3.97 1.87
CA TYR A 320 15.20 -4.67 0.79
C TYR A 320 15.25 -3.96 -0.55
N GLN A 321 15.03 -4.74 -1.61
CA GLN A 321 14.68 -4.25 -2.94
C GLN A 321 13.39 -4.92 -3.40
N SER A 322 12.70 -4.28 -4.35
CA SER A 322 11.64 -4.94 -5.11
C SER A 322 12.23 -6.10 -5.92
N PHE A 323 11.55 -7.24 -5.91
CA PHE A 323 11.97 -8.46 -6.57
C PHE A 323 10.79 -9.05 -7.32
N SER A 324 10.86 -9.11 -8.64
CA SER A 324 9.78 -9.59 -9.51
C SER A 324 10.19 -10.86 -10.25
N GLY A 325 9.26 -11.81 -10.35
CA GLY A 325 9.44 -13.03 -11.12
C GLY A 325 10.43 -13.99 -10.48
N SER A 326 11.26 -14.65 -11.30
CA SER A 326 12.30 -15.56 -10.83
C SER A 326 13.64 -14.84 -10.64
N GLY A 327 14.49 -15.42 -9.81
CA GLY A 327 15.83 -14.89 -9.54
C GLY A 327 16.40 -15.41 -8.23
N THR A 328 17.52 -14.83 -7.81
CA THR A 328 18.33 -15.36 -6.71
C THR A 328 18.82 -14.25 -5.80
N LEU A 329 18.60 -14.38 -4.50
CA LEU A 329 19.23 -13.55 -3.47
C LEU A 329 20.34 -14.33 -2.78
N GLU A 330 21.53 -13.75 -2.71
CA GLU A 330 22.68 -14.32 -2.01
C GLU A 330 23.25 -13.34 -0.98
N SER A 331 23.76 -13.88 0.11
CA SER A 331 24.56 -13.13 1.07
C SER A 331 25.39 -14.07 1.95
N THR A 332 26.56 -13.60 2.38
CA THR A 332 27.28 -14.19 3.51
C THR A 332 26.92 -13.46 4.81
N ILE A 333 26.38 -14.20 5.78
CA ILE A 333 26.31 -13.72 7.16
C ILE A 333 27.68 -13.94 7.80
N ARG A 334 28.41 -12.85 8.07
CA ARG A 334 29.76 -12.90 8.67
C ARG A 334 29.69 -13.01 10.19
N SER A 335 28.76 -12.32 10.82
CA SER A 335 28.55 -12.34 12.26
C SER A 335 27.10 -12.04 12.61
N HIS A 336 26.67 -12.53 13.77
CA HIS A 336 25.37 -12.25 14.37
C HIS A 336 25.57 -12.17 15.89
N SER A 337 25.68 -10.95 16.41
CA SER A 337 25.86 -10.65 17.84
C SER A 337 24.50 -10.34 18.46
N THR A 338 24.12 -11.12 19.48
CA THR A 338 22.79 -11.06 20.08
C THR A 338 22.82 -11.62 21.51
N PHE A 339 21.81 -11.23 22.29
CA PHE A 339 21.59 -11.72 23.66
C PHE A 339 20.54 -12.84 23.72
N ALA A 340 19.50 -12.79 22.88
CA ALA A 340 18.38 -13.72 22.92
C ALA A 340 18.61 -14.93 22.00
N LYS A 341 18.21 -16.11 22.47
CA LYS A 341 18.34 -17.35 21.68
C LYS A 341 17.47 -17.35 20.42
N CYS A 342 16.32 -16.67 20.45
CA CYS A 342 15.39 -16.59 19.33
C CYS A 342 15.70 -15.48 18.32
N ALA A 343 16.73 -14.67 18.54
CA ALA A 343 17.16 -13.65 17.59
C ALA A 343 17.49 -14.27 16.22
N LYS A 344 17.14 -13.57 15.14
CA LYS A 344 17.27 -14.08 13.77
C LYS A 344 18.01 -13.06 12.90
N ALA A 345 18.91 -13.55 12.06
CA ALA A 345 19.54 -12.78 10.99
C ALA A 345 19.55 -13.62 9.71
N GLY A 346 19.20 -13.05 8.56
CA GLY A 346 19.05 -13.85 7.34
C GLY A 346 18.74 -13.08 6.08
N ILE A 347 18.68 -13.82 4.98
CA ILE A 347 18.06 -13.37 3.74
C ILE A 347 16.60 -13.79 3.74
N MET A 348 15.73 -12.91 3.24
CA MET A 348 14.29 -13.09 3.24
C MET A 348 13.70 -12.65 1.90
N ILE A 349 12.74 -13.42 1.40
CA ILE A 349 11.80 -12.99 0.37
C ILE A 349 10.42 -12.95 1.01
N ARG A 350 9.71 -11.82 0.90
CA ARG A 350 8.40 -11.59 1.50
C ARG A 350 7.46 -10.94 0.49
N GLU A 351 6.20 -11.35 0.53
CA GLU A 351 5.20 -10.95 -0.47
C GLU A 351 4.89 -9.45 -0.46
N HIS A 352 4.78 -8.84 0.72
CA HIS A 352 4.50 -7.41 0.90
C HIS A 352 5.10 -6.89 2.22
N LEU A 353 5.11 -5.59 2.47
CA LEU A 353 5.81 -4.96 3.61
C LEU A 353 4.99 -4.88 4.92
N ALA A 354 3.71 -5.27 4.92
CA ALA A 354 2.88 -5.34 6.12
C ALA A 354 3.30 -6.48 7.09
N SER A 355 3.06 -6.33 8.39
CA SER A 355 3.60 -7.24 9.43
C SER A 355 3.15 -8.71 9.32
N GLY A 356 2.03 -9.00 8.65
CA GLY A 356 1.51 -10.35 8.47
C GLY A 356 1.98 -11.08 7.21
N SER A 357 2.87 -10.49 6.41
CA SER A 357 3.19 -10.97 5.06
C SER A 357 3.59 -12.43 4.99
N PRO A 358 3.12 -13.19 3.97
CA PRO A 358 3.78 -14.41 3.55
C PRO A 358 5.27 -14.15 3.32
N LEU A 359 6.10 -15.08 3.75
CA LEU A 359 7.55 -14.96 3.66
C LEU A 359 8.23 -16.32 3.57
N ILE A 360 9.44 -16.31 3.05
CA ILE A 360 10.45 -17.34 3.23
C ILE A 360 11.73 -16.65 3.72
N MET A 361 12.29 -17.18 4.80
CA MET A 361 13.55 -16.72 5.37
C MET A 361 14.51 -17.88 5.46
N LEU A 362 15.72 -17.71 4.92
CA LEU A 362 16.88 -18.55 5.19
C LEU A 362 17.82 -17.72 6.05
N GLY A 363 18.05 -18.16 7.28
CA GLY A 363 18.76 -17.37 8.27
C GLY A 363 19.53 -18.22 9.25
N ILE A 364 20.09 -17.54 10.24
CA ILE A 364 20.81 -18.13 11.36
C ILE A 364 20.32 -17.54 12.68
N SER A 365 20.05 -18.40 13.66
CA SER A 365 19.68 -18.02 15.03
C SER A 365 20.56 -18.77 16.03
N PRO A 366 20.80 -18.23 17.24
CA PRO A 366 21.51 -18.98 18.28
C PRO A 366 20.78 -20.26 18.70
N ALA A 367 19.44 -20.27 18.68
CA ALA A 367 18.63 -21.43 19.04
C ALA A 367 18.74 -22.55 18.00
N ASP A 368 18.63 -22.24 16.70
CA ASP A 368 18.42 -23.24 15.65
C ASP A 368 19.65 -23.49 14.79
N GLY A 369 20.65 -22.60 14.84
CA GLY A 369 21.69 -22.52 13.84
C GLY A 369 21.09 -22.02 12.52
N VAL A 370 21.51 -22.59 11.40
CA VAL A 370 20.94 -22.28 10.08
C VAL A 370 19.52 -22.84 10.01
N PHE A 371 18.55 -22.03 9.57
CA PHE A 371 17.15 -22.44 9.48
C PHE A 371 16.47 -21.92 8.21
N VAL A 372 15.42 -22.63 7.78
CA VAL A 372 14.42 -22.11 6.85
C VAL A 372 13.09 -21.99 7.58
N GLN A 373 12.51 -20.80 7.53
CA GLN A 373 11.18 -20.50 8.08
C GLN A 373 10.29 -19.91 6.99
N VAL A 374 9.00 -20.24 7.05
CA VAL A 374 8.00 -19.74 6.10
C VAL A 374 6.75 -19.22 6.81
N ARG A 375 6.04 -18.30 6.15
CA ARG A 375 4.63 -18.01 6.39
C ARG A 375 3.89 -18.13 5.08
N TYR A 376 2.89 -19.01 4.99
CA TYR A 376 2.22 -19.32 3.71
C TYR A 376 1.14 -18.32 3.29
N ARG A 377 0.55 -17.61 4.24
CA ARG A 377 -0.64 -16.75 4.02
C ARG A 377 -0.57 -15.52 4.91
N ASN A 378 -1.17 -14.42 4.48
CA ASN A 378 -1.21 -13.18 5.25
C ASN A 378 -1.82 -13.43 6.64
N PHE A 379 -1.12 -12.97 7.69
CA PHE A 379 -1.44 -13.21 9.10
C PHE A 379 -1.63 -14.69 9.48
N GLY A 380 -1.07 -15.63 8.70
CA GLY A 380 -0.96 -17.04 9.09
C GLY A 380 0.24 -17.27 10.02
N PRO A 381 0.30 -18.41 10.73
CA PRO A 381 1.43 -18.74 11.57
C PRO A 381 2.70 -18.98 10.73
N THR A 382 3.84 -18.65 11.31
CA THR A 382 5.15 -19.09 10.81
C THR A 382 5.35 -20.59 11.03
N LYS A 383 6.24 -21.19 10.25
CA LYS A 383 6.66 -22.58 10.39
C LYS A 383 8.14 -22.73 10.07
N ILE A 384 8.90 -23.31 10.99
CA ILE A 384 10.26 -23.76 10.72
C ILE A 384 10.19 -25.06 9.91
N ILE A 385 10.82 -25.07 8.75
CA ILE A 385 10.84 -26.20 7.80
C ILE A 385 12.03 -27.11 8.05
N LYS A 386 13.21 -26.53 8.28
CA LYS A 386 14.45 -27.26 8.48
C LYS A 386 15.42 -26.42 9.30
N THR A 387 16.21 -27.08 10.15
CA THR A 387 17.28 -26.47 10.93
C THR A 387 18.55 -27.31 10.83
N MET A 388 19.69 -26.67 11.11
CA MET A 388 21.00 -27.30 11.20
C MET A 388 21.87 -26.48 12.15
N LYS A 389 22.43 -27.13 13.17
CA LYS A 389 23.33 -26.46 14.13
C LYS A 389 24.56 -25.92 13.42
N ALA A 390 24.76 -24.63 13.54
CA ALA A 390 25.81 -23.87 12.88
C ALA A 390 25.89 -22.47 13.48
N THR A 391 27.05 -21.83 13.37
CA THR A 391 27.26 -20.42 13.71
C THR A 391 27.87 -19.70 12.50
N PRO A 392 27.72 -18.38 12.37
CA PRO A 392 28.42 -17.64 11.32
C PRO A 392 29.95 -17.92 11.33
N PRO A 393 30.63 -17.88 10.16
CA PRO A 393 30.12 -17.38 8.89
C PRO A 393 29.51 -18.47 7.97
N TYR A 394 28.39 -18.13 7.31
CA TYR A 394 27.75 -18.96 6.28
C TYR A 394 27.30 -18.10 5.11
N ARG A 395 27.43 -18.63 3.90
CA ARG A 395 26.80 -18.07 2.71
C ARG A 395 25.45 -18.74 2.46
N LEU A 396 24.46 -17.92 2.19
CA LEU A 396 23.06 -18.28 2.03
C LEU A 396 22.63 -17.89 0.62
N ARG A 397 21.82 -18.74 -0.01
CA ARG A 397 21.19 -18.49 -1.31
C ARG A 397 19.72 -18.88 -1.24
N LEU A 398 18.85 -17.95 -1.60
CA LEU A 398 17.44 -18.20 -1.87
C LEU A 398 17.15 -17.93 -3.33
N THR A 399 16.75 -18.98 -4.06
CA THR A 399 16.35 -18.89 -5.46
C THR A 399 14.84 -19.03 -5.57
N ARG A 400 14.17 -18.05 -6.17
CA ARG A 400 12.77 -18.17 -6.60
C ARG A 400 12.76 -18.70 -8.02
N GLN A 401 12.44 -19.98 -8.18
CA GLN A 401 12.46 -20.66 -9.49
C GLN A 401 11.20 -20.35 -10.31
N SER A 402 10.05 -20.26 -9.64
CA SER A 402 8.75 -19.95 -10.24
C SER A 402 7.89 -19.12 -9.28
N GLU A 403 6.63 -18.88 -9.62
CA GLU A 403 5.69 -18.19 -8.72
C GLU A 403 5.50 -18.93 -7.37
N ASP A 404 5.67 -20.25 -7.38
CA ASP A 404 5.37 -21.15 -6.26
C ASP A 404 6.57 -21.89 -5.68
N LEU A 405 7.72 -21.95 -6.38
CA LEU A 405 8.85 -22.80 -5.98
C LEU A 405 10.07 -21.98 -5.58
N PHE A 406 10.58 -22.27 -4.37
CA PHE A 406 11.77 -21.66 -3.80
C PHE A 406 12.79 -22.72 -3.40
N GLU A 407 14.06 -22.43 -3.64
CA GLU A 407 15.17 -23.31 -3.28
C GLU A 407 16.17 -22.56 -2.38
N ALA A 408 16.47 -23.18 -1.25
CA ALA A 408 17.45 -22.71 -0.29
C ALA A 408 18.74 -23.53 -0.45
N HIS A 409 19.87 -22.85 -0.60
CA HIS A 409 21.19 -23.46 -0.59
C HIS A 409 22.08 -22.76 0.43
N ILE A 410 23.05 -23.49 0.95
CA ILE A 410 24.01 -22.99 1.94
C ILE A 410 25.43 -23.39 1.55
N GLN A 411 26.40 -22.60 1.99
CA GLN A 411 27.82 -22.85 1.79
C GLN A 411 28.55 -22.41 3.06
N HIS A 412 29.29 -23.34 3.68
CA HIS A 412 30.09 -23.04 4.86
C HIS A 412 31.33 -22.24 4.45
N ILE A 413 31.72 -21.29 5.30
CA ILE A 413 32.95 -20.53 5.15
C ILE A 413 33.79 -20.79 6.39
N ASP A 414 35.01 -21.29 6.20
CA ASP A 414 35.91 -21.49 7.33
C ASP A 414 36.49 -20.17 7.85
N LEU A 415 37.23 -20.24 8.97
CA LEU A 415 37.85 -19.07 9.61
C LEU A 415 38.88 -18.36 8.72
N LEU A 416 39.45 -19.07 7.73
CA LEU A 416 40.43 -18.53 6.77
C LEU A 416 39.76 -17.97 5.50
N GLY A 417 38.45 -18.16 5.35
CA GLY A 417 37.67 -17.69 4.22
C GLY A 417 37.50 -18.71 3.09
N ALA A 418 37.98 -19.94 3.25
CA ALA A 418 37.75 -21.00 2.26
C ALA A 418 36.28 -21.42 2.28
N LYS A 419 35.74 -21.68 1.09
CA LYS A 419 34.32 -21.97 0.86
C LYS A 419 34.15 -23.44 0.46
N THR A 420 33.17 -24.12 1.02
CA THR A 420 32.73 -25.44 0.53
C THR A 420 31.99 -25.30 -0.81
N GLU A 421 31.61 -26.41 -1.45
CA GLU A 421 30.61 -26.35 -2.52
C GLU A 421 29.24 -25.90 -1.98
N TRP A 422 28.35 -25.47 -2.87
CA TRP A 422 26.96 -25.17 -2.52
C TRP A 422 26.20 -26.46 -2.20
N GLU A 423 25.56 -26.48 -1.03
CA GLU A 423 24.76 -27.61 -0.57
C GLU A 423 23.27 -27.27 -0.64
N PRO A 424 22.43 -28.12 -1.27
CA PRO A 424 20.99 -27.93 -1.25
C PRO A 424 20.46 -28.12 0.17
N PHE A 425 19.80 -27.09 0.68
CA PHE A 425 19.28 -27.09 2.05
C PHE A 425 17.80 -27.47 2.09
N ALA A 426 16.96 -26.82 1.29
CA ALA A 426 15.52 -27.09 1.24
C ALA A 426 14.90 -26.68 -0.10
N SER A 427 13.82 -27.37 -0.49
CA SER A 427 12.92 -26.98 -1.58
C SER A 427 11.53 -26.74 -0.99
N ILE A 428 10.95 -25.55 -1.25
CA ILE A 428 9.76 -25.05 -0.58
C ILE A 428 8.74 -24.62 -1.63
N ALA A 429 7.54 -25.20 -1.55
CA ALA A 429 6.38 -24.74 -2.32
C ALA A 429 5.61 -23.69 -1.52
N ILE A 430 5.67 -22.42 -1.94
CA ILE A 430 4.91 -21.30 -1.39
C ILE A 430 4.50 -20.36 -2.52
N THR A 431 3.20 -20.19 -2.72
CA THR A 431 2.69 -19.20 -3.67
C THR A 431 2.89 -17.80 -3.14
N MET A 432 3.60 -16.96 -3.88
CA MET A 432 3.68 -15.53 -3.65
C MET A 432 3.29 -14.74 -4.90
N SER A 433 2.94 -13.47 -4.71
CA SER A 433 2.69 -12.49 -5.77
C SER A 433 3.86 -12.41 -6.74
N LYS A 434 3.62 -11.96 -7.97
CA LYS A 434 4.69 -11.87 -8.97
C LYS A 434 5.77 -10.89 -8.49
N ASP A 435 5.34 -9.72 -8.05
CA ASP A 435 6.18 -8.67 -7.50
C ASP A 435 6.15 -8.78 -5.97
N VAL A 436 7.33 -8.94 -5.38
CA VAL A 436 7.59 -9.16 -3.95
C VAL A 436 8.80 -8.34 -3.49
N TYR A 437 9.26 -8.54 -2.26
CA TYR A 437 10.46 -7.90 -1.73
C TYR A 437 11.49 -8.92 -1.28
N ALA A 438 12.76 -8.70 -1.63
CA ALA A 438 13.88 -9.55 -1.25
C ALA A 438 14.95 -8.73 -0.53
N GLY A 439 15.54 -9.27 0.54
CA GLY A 439 16.55 -8.55 1.27
C GLY A 439 17.04 -9.20 2.56
N LEU A 440 17.64 -8.37 3.43
CA LEU A 440 18.26 -8.77 4.69
C LEU A 440 17.32 -8.46 5.85
N ALA A 441 17.16 -9.40 6.76
CA ALA A 441 16.29 -9.30 7.93
C ALA A 441 17.07 -9.55 9.23
N VAL A 442 16.85 -8.72 10.25
CA VAL A 442 17.41 -8.86 11.60
C VAL A 442 16.37 -8.56 12.67
N THR A 443 16.23 -9.43 13.67
CA THR A 443 15.46 -9.18 14.89
C THR A 443 16.22 -9.67 16.12
N SER A 444 16.10 -8.93 17.22
CA SER A 444 16.62 -9.31 18.54
C SER A 444 15.71 -10.31 19.26
N CYS A 445 14.44 -10.46 18.83
CA CYS A 445 13.41 -11.15 19.60
C CYS A 445 13.20 -10.53 21.02
N ASP A 446 13.59 -9.27 21.19
CA ASP A 446 13.49 -8.49 22.43
C ASP A 446 13.44 -6.99 22.08
N THR A 447 12.32 -6.34 22.40
CA THR A 447 12.05 -4.93 22.04
C THR A 447 12.94 -3.92 22.76
N THR A 448 13.71 -4.36 23.77
CA THR A 448 14.54 -3.49 24.61
C THR A 448 16.00 -3.44 24.20
N VAL A 449 16.43 -4.35 23.30
CA VAL A 449 17.80 -4.43 22.80
C VAL A 449 17.83 -4.61 21.28
N VAL A 450 18.99 -4.36 20.67
CA VAL A 450 19.23 -4.63 19.26
C VAL A 450 20.13 -5.84 19.08
N SER A 451 19.82 -6.67 18.08
CA SER A 451 20.74 -7.65 17.52
C SER A 451 21.52 -7.01 16.37
N VAL A 452 22.80 -7.39 16.21
CA VAL A 452 23.70 -6.86 15.18
C VAL A 452 24.14 -7.98 14.26
N ALA A 453 23.88 -7.85 12.96
CA ALA A 453 24.37 -8.81 11.98
C ALA A 453 25.11 -8.12 10.84
N LYS A 454 26.28 -8.66 10.50
CA LYS A 454 27.11 -8.21 9.38
C LYS A 454 26.94 -9.14 8.19
N PHE A 455 26.58 -8.57 7.06
CA PHE A 455 26.37 -9.26 5.80
C PHE A 455 27.39 -8.77 4.77
N THR A 456 28.01 -9.70 4.04
CA THR A 456 28.90 -9.42 2.90
C THR A 456 28.40 -10.16 1.66
N ASP A 457 28.99 -9.86 0.50
CA ASP A 457 28.68 -10.50 -0.79
C ASP A 457 27.17 -10.46 -1.11
N VAL A 458 26.47 -9.41 -0.67
CA VAL A 458 25.03 -9.26 -0.86
C VAL A 458 24.75 -8.96 -2.32
N THR A 459 24.06 -9.88 -2.99
CA THR A 459 23.74 -9.75 -4.42
C THR A 459 22.33 -10.25 -4.69
N LEU A 460 21.56 -9.45 -5.44
CA LEU A 460 20.24 -9.81 -5.95
C LEU A 460 20.32 -9.95 -7.47
N TYR A 461 20.11 -11.17 -7.96
CA TYR A 461 20.08 -11.50 -9.38
C TYR A 461 18.64 -11.60 -9.86
N HIS A 462 18.30 -10.85 -10.90
CA HIS A 462 17.03 -11.00 -11.60
C HIS A 462 17.22 -11.91 -12.81
N SER A 463 16.34 -12.88 -13.00
CA SER A 463 16.32 -13.64 -14.25
C SER A 463 15.88 -12.72 -15.38
N SER A 464 16.74 -12.43 -16.36
CA SER A 464 16.34 -11.68 -17.55
C SER A 464 15.43 -12.56 -18.40
N SER A 465 14.11 -12.37 -18.34
CA SER A 465 13.22 -12.85 -19.39
C SER A 465 13.42 -11.95 -20.61
N LEU A 466 14.13 -12.45 -21.63
CA LEU A 466 14.09 -11.88 -22.98
C LEU A 466 12.66 -11.99 -23.51
N THR A 467 11.87 -10.95 -23.28
CA THR A 467 10.68 -10.62 -24.05
C THR A 467 10.61 -9.11 -24.08
N SER A 468 10.71 -8.53 -25.27
CA SER A 468 10.52 -7.10 -25.49
C SER A 468 9.10 -6.68 -25.08
N ILE A 469 8.98 -6.29 -23.82
CA ILE A 469 7.92 -5.52 -23.18
C ILE A 469 8.66 -4.27 -22.66
N PRO A 470 8.07 -3.05 -22.63
CA PRO A 470 8.82 -1.85 -22.30
C PRO A 470 9.64 -2.06 -21.04
N LYS A 471 10.96 -1.92 -21.16
CA LYS A 471 11.84 -1.85 -19.99
C LYS A 471 11.22 -0.82 -19.06
N LEU A 472 10.92 -1.19 -17.82
CA LEU A 472 10.96 -0.22 -16.75
C LEU A 472 12.41 0.26 -16.70
N VAL A 473 12.61 1.48 -17.19
CA VAL A 473 13.92 2.11 -17.30
C VAL A 473 14.37 2.48 -15.89
N ASN A 474 15.24 1.67 -15.31
CA ASN A 474 16.36 2.18 -14.54
C ASN A 474 17.53 2.35 -15.53
N GLN A 475 18.16 3.53 -15.50
CA GLN A 475 19.27 4.06 -16.32
C GLN A 475 18.90 4.78 -17.64
N GLN A 476 19.01 6.11 -17.66
CA GLN A 476 20.16 6.84 -18.25
C GLN A 476 20.02 8.37 -18.12
N ALA A 477 21.18 9.00 -17.90
CA ALA A 477 21.54 10.43 -17.80
C ALA A 477 21.18 11.14 -16.49
#